data_AF-A0A925HI61-F1
#
_entry.id   AF-A0A925HI61-F1
#
_cell.length_a   1.000
_cell.length_b   1.000
_cell.length_c   1.000
_cell.angle_alpha   90.00
_cell.angle_beta   90.00
_cell.angle_gamma   90.00
#
_symmetry.space_group_name_H-M   'P 1'
#
loop_
_entity.id
_entity.type
_entity.pdbx_description
1 polymer ?
#
loop_
_entity_poly.entity_id
_entity_poly.type
_entity_poly.pdbx_seq_one_letter_code
_entity_poly.pdbx_strand_id
1 'polypeptide(L)'
;MCIHFAALAASLLVAVSPVFAQPHEGDIVLRVVAERIETADDDPATGEPDPLSRVFGSEFGELGPDITNEPGYDSDPGTFAPGSSIGFSIRAALRVWDGSDFDAIPEERLAITFSSFPPLGPVLTPVNDEVVQGFSIQVLADGTWHHHLEYTLMPPADPGVYLLELELFSTDPGLMDSAPFWIVFNKDQPEVDHDDAITWVRENLAAPSCPADFNGDGSVGSGDITAYLAAWFADLANGTTLSNFDGNPAITSADITAFLAAWFGSIGGC
;
A
#
# COMPACT_ATOMS: atom_id res chain seq x y z
N MET A 1 30.62 49.07 51.36
CA MET A 1 30.85 47.73 50.78
C MET A 1 29.49 47.11 50.53
N CYS A 2 28.90 47.39 49.36
CA CYS A 2 27.56 46.92 48.97
C CYS A 2 27.74 45.91 47.83
N ILE A 3 27.27 44.68 48.06
CA ILE A 3 27.36 43.56 47.12
C ILE A 3 26.07 43.59 46.28
N HIS A 4 26.19 43.76 44.97
CA HIS A 4 25.08 43.57 44.03
C HIS A 4 25.01 42.09 43.64
N PHE A 5 23.87 41.44 43.90
CA PHE A 5 23.53 40.14 43.33
C PHE A 5 22.77 40.37 42.01
N ALA A 6 23.33 39.88 40.90
CA ALA A 6 22.62 39.77 39.63
C ALA A 6 21.91 38.41 39.59
N ALA A 7 20.58 38.41 39.50
CA ALA A 7 19.78 37.21 39.29
C ALA A 7 19.68 36.94 37.78
N LEU A 8 20.21 35.80 37.33
CA LEU A 8 20.06 35.31 35.96
C LEU A 8 18.72 34.56 35.87
N ALA A 9 17.78 35.07 35.07
CA ALA A 9 16.54 34.36 34.76
C ALA A 9 16.79 33.41 33.57
N ALA A 10 16.83 32.11 33.83
CA ALA A 10 16.85 31.09 32.77
C ALA A 10 15.41 30.88 32.26
N SER A 11 15.16 31.30 31.01
CA SER A 11 13.90 31.01 30.33
C SER A 11 13.96 29.59 29.77
N LEU A 12 13.13 28.70 30.30
CA LEU A 12 12.98 27.32 29.82
C LEU A 12 12.11 27.34 28.55
N LEU A 13 12.72 27.18 27.37
CA LEU A 13 11.98 26.88 26.15
C LEU A 13 11.48 25.44 26.23
N VAL A 14 10.16 25.26 26.32
CA VAL A 14 9.52 23.98 26.05
C VAL A 14 9.42 23.85 24.53
N ALA A 15 10.22 22.95 23.95
CA ALA A 15 10.03 22.52 22.58
C ALA A 15 8.71 21.74 22.53
N VAL A 16 7.68 22.33 21.92
CA VAL A 16 6.47 21.59 21.54
C VAL A 16 6.85 20.91 20.23
N SER A 17 7.11 19.60 20.27
CA SER A 17 7.19 18.82 19.04
C SER A 17 5.84 18.96 18.32
N PRO A 18 5.80 19.29 17.03
CA PRO A 18 4.55 19.18 16.28
C PRO A 18 4.10 17.72 16.36
N VAL A 19 2.91 17.50 16.90
CA VAL A 19 2.20 16.24 16.76
C VAL A 19 1.73 16.23 15.31
N PHE A 20 2.49 15.57 14.44
CA PHE A 20 1.97 15.18 13.13
C PHE A 20 0.84 14.19 13.39
N ALA A 21 -0.33 14.41 12.77
CA ALA A 21 -1.36 13.38 12.76
C ALA A 21 -0.74 12.15 12.12
N GLN A 22 -0.78 11.00 12.80
CA GLN A 22 -0.40 9.74 12.20
C GLN A 22 -1.52 9.34 11.23
N PRO A 23 -1.19 8.66 10.11
CA PRO A 23 -2.19 8.02 9.30
C PRO A 23 -3.14 7.16 10.16
N HIS A 24 -4.40 7.02 9.74
CA HIS A 24 -5.31 6.11 10.42
C HIS A 24 -4.82 4.66 10.28
N GLU A 25 -4.74 3.97 11.41
CA GLU A 25 -4.38 2.55 11.48
C GLU A 25 -5.36 1.72 10.63
N GLY A 26 -4.84 1.02 9.62
CA GLY A 26 -5.62 0.19 8.68
C GLY A 26 -5.91 0.84 7.32
N ASP A 27 -5.64 2.13 7.15
CA ASP A 27 -5.76 2.80 5.84
C ASP A 27 -4.56 2.48 4.92
N ILE A 28 -4.80 2.47 3.61
CA ILE A 28 -3.73 2.46 2.61
C ILE A 28 -3.01 3.80 2.67
N VAL A 29 -1.75 3.80 3.10
CA VAL A 29 -0.93 5.00 3.16
C VAL A 29 -0.46 5.36 1.76
N LEU A 30 -0.68 6.62 1.36
CA LEU A 30 -0.27 7.16 0.08
C LEU A 30 0.91 8.11 0.23
N ARG A 31 1.90 7.94 -0.64
CA ARG A 31 3.13 8.74 -0.70
C ARG A 31 3.42 9.18 -2.12
N VAL A 32 4.30 10.18 -2.25
CA VAL A 32 4.91 10.54 -3.53
C VAL A 32 6.41 10.29 -3.45
N VAL A 33 6.90 9.34 -4.24
CA VAL A 33 8.32 9.00 -4.36
C VAL A 33 8.70 9.07 -5.82
N ALA A 34 9.79 9.80 -6.12
CA ALA A 34 10.26 9.99 -7.50
C ALA A 34 9.14 10.37 -8.50
N GLU A 35 8.27 11.31 -8.10
CA GLU A 35 7.13 11.79 -8.90
C GLU A 35 6.05 10.71 -9.18
N ARG A 36 5.99 9.62 -8.41
CA ARG A 36 4.98 8.57 -8.53
C ARG A 36 4.17 8.41 -7.24
N ILE A 37 2.89 8.09 -7.38
CA ILE A 37 2.05 7.67 -6.24
C ILE A 37 2.50 6.27 -5.78
N GLU A 38 2.85 6.12 -4.51
CA GLU A 38 3.13 4.83 -3.90
C GLU A 38 2.08 4.50 -2.84
N THR A 39 1.71 3.21 -2.76
CA THR A 39 0.91 2.66 -1.68
C THR A 39 1.84 2.00 -0.66
N ALA A 40 1.51 2.13 0.61
CA ALA A 40 2.23 1.53 1.72
C ALA A 40 1.24 1.07 2.79
N ASP A 41 1.71 0.18 3.66
CA ASP A 41 0.99 -0.26 4.86
C ASP A 41 1.68 0.34 6.08
N ASP A 42 0.91 0.78 7.06
CA ASP A 42 1.44 1.24 8.36
C ASP A 42 1.86 0.00 9.16
N ASP A 43 3.10 -0.45 9.05
CA ASP A 43 3.58 -1.63 9.79
C ASP A 43 3.51 -1.38 11.31
N PRO A 44 2.57 -2.03 12.04
CA PRO A 44 2.39 -1.77 13.46
C PRO A 44 3.53 -2.38 14.31
N ALA A 45 4.37 -3.24 13.74
CA ALA A 45 5.51 -3.86 14.44
C ALA A 45 6.76 -2.98 14.43
N THR A 46 6.97 -2.17 13.39
CA THR A 46 8.15 -1.31 13.24
C THR A 46 7.85 0.18 13.39
N GLY A 47 6.59 0.59 13.24
CA GLY A 47 6.18 2.00 13.24
C GLY A 47 6.69 2.77 12.02
N GLU A 48 7.18 2.06 11.00
CA GLU A 48 7.68 2.60 9.74
C GLU A 48 6.94 1.90 8.60
N PRO A 49 6.27 2.64 7.69
CA PRO A 49 5.46 2.00 6.67
C PRO A 49 6.30 1.12 5.74
N ASP A 50 5.83 -0.09 5.46
CA ASP A 50 6.43 -0.94 4.43
C ASP A 50 6.27 -0.21 3.09
N PRO A 51 7.36 0.38 2.55
CA PRO A 51 7.27 1.33 1.45
C PRO A 51 6.84 0.68 0.14
N LEU A 52 6.70 -0.66 0.11
CA LEU A 52 6.34 -1.42 -1.09
C LEU A 52 5.08 -2.27 -0.91
N SER A 53 4.30 -2.07 0.16
CA SER A 53 3.05 -2.82 0.30
C SER A 53 2.05 -2.43 -0.78
N ARG A 54 1.70 -3.41 -1.62
CA ARG A 54 0.69 -3.29 -2.68
C ARG A 54 -0.46 -4.26 -2.47
N VAL A 55 -0.54 -4.94 -1.33
CA VAL A 55 -1.58 -5.95 -1.04
C VAL A 55 -2.18 -5.69 0.33
N PHE A 56 -3.48 -5.40 0.32
CA PHE A 56 -4.24 -4.99 1.49
C PHE A 56 -5.39 -5.97 1.74
N GLY A 57 -5.67 -6.28 3.00
CA GLY A 57 -6.80 -7.10 3.41
C GLY A 57 -8.02 -6.25 3.75
N SER A 58 -9.22 -6.79 3.53
CA SER A 58 -10.48 -6.18 3.97
C SER A 58 -11.54 -7.24 4.23
N GLU A 59 -12.56 -6.86 4.99
CA GLU A 59 -13.70 -7.69 5.37
C GLU A 59 -15.01 -7.04 4.91
N PHE A 60 -15.86 -7.78 4.22
CA PHE A 60 -17.25 -7.35 4.01
C PHE A 60 -18.05 -7.52 5.30
N GLY A 61 -19.11 -6.70 5.46
CA GLY A 61 -20.02 -6.85 6.59
C GLY A 61 -20.03 -5.65 7.54
N GLU A 62 -19.01 -4.77 7.46
CA GLU A 62 -18.84 -3.68 8.43
C GLU A 62 -19.95 -2.63 8.35
N LEU A 63 -20.31 -2.22 7.13
CA LEU A 63 -21.38 -1.24 6.91
C LEU A 63 -22.74 -1.89 6.59
N GLY A 64 -22.72 -3.17 6.25
CA GLY A 64 -23.87 -3.98 5.87
C GLY A 64 -23.41 -5.32 5.29
N PRO A 65 -24.31 -6.29 5.07
CA PRO A 65 -23.95 -7.69 4.78
C PRO A 65 -22.89 -7.89 3.69
N ASP A 66 -22.88 -7.04 2.67
CA ASP A 66 -22.00 -7.15 1.49
C ASP A 66 -21.23 -5.85 1.25
N ILE A 67 -21.10 -5.00 2.28
CA ILE A 67 -20.59 -3.63 2.16
C ILE A 67 -19.49 -3.39 3.20
N THR A 68 -18.41 -2.79 2.75
CA THR A 68 -17.33 -2.25 3.59
C THR A 68 -16.86 -0.91 3.05
N ASN A 69 -16.21 -0.10 3.88
CA ASN A 69 -15.49 1.09 3.46
C ASN A 69 -13.99 1.01 3.79
N GLU A 70 -13.53 -0.20 4.09
CA GLU A 70 -12.14 -0.48 4.45
C GLU A 70 -11.43 -1.28 3.33
N PRO A 71 -10.10 -1.12 3.19
CA PRO A 71 -9.33 -0.07 3.83
C PRO A 71 -9.71 1.33 3.29
N GLY A 72 -9.59 2.34 4.15
CA GLY A 72 -9.53 3.72 3.71
C GLY A 72 -8.22 4.04 2.99
N TYR A 73 -8.04 5.31 2.69
CA TYR A 73 -6.79 5.85 2.16
C TYR A 73 -6.40 7.07 2.96
N ASP A 74 -5.12 7.21 3.27
CA ASP A 74 -4.60 8.34 4.03
C ASP A 74 -3.26 8.83 3.45
N SER A 75 -2.91 10.07 3.71
CA SER A 75 -1.64 10.68 3.30
C SER A 75 -1.28 11.82 4.22
N ASP A 76 0.03 12.02 4.46
CA ASP A 76 0.49 13.16 5.24
C ASP A 76 0.12 14.52 4.59
N PRO A 77 -0.05 15.58 5.39
CA PRO A 77 -0.21 16.93 4.87
C PRO A 77 0.93 17.33 3.93
N GLY A 78 0.57 17.90 2.79
CA GLY A 78 1.50 18.33 1.74
C GLY A 78 1.93 17.23 0.78
N THR A 79 1.42 16.00 0.90
CA THR A 79 1.72 14.90 -0.03
C THR A 79 1.31 15.23 -1.46
N PHE A 80 0.09 15.75 -1.65
CA PHE A 80 -0.45 16.08 -2.97
C PHE A 80 -0.66 17.58 -3.16
N ALA A 81 -0.56 18.05 -4.41
CA ALA A 81 -0.77 19.46 -4.73
C ALA A 81 -2.24 19.87 -4.54
N PRO A 82 -2.55 20.89 -3.70
CA PRO A 82 -3.92 21.39 -3.56
C PRO A 82 -4.50 21.86 -4.90
N GLY A 83 -5.76 21.50 -5.16
CA GLY A 83 -6.43 21.78 -6.43
C GLY A 83 -6.27 20.69 -7.50
N SER A 84 -5.43 19.68 -7.27
CA SER A 84 -5.47 18.42 -8.02
C SER A 84 -6.56 17.49 -7.47
N SER A 85 -6.72 16.32 -8.09
CA SER A 85 -7.59 15.24 -7.62
C SER A 85 -6.86 13.91 -7.78
N ILE A 86 -7.09 13.00 -6.84
CA ILE A 86 -6.65 11.61 -6.94
C ILE A 86 -7.88 10.76 -7.28
N GLY A 87 -7.70 9.81 -8.18
CA GLY A 87 -8.74 8.84 -8.52
C GLY A 87 -8.14 7.46 -8.73
N PHE A 88 -8.99 6.52 -9.13
CA PHE A 88 -8.58 5.14 -9.42
C PHE A 88 -9.02 4.67 -10.81
N SER A 89 -8.31 3.68 -11.31
CA SER A 89 -8.70 2.84 -12.43
C SER A 89 -8.81 1.40 -11.95
N ILE A 90 -9.91 0.73 -12.27
CA ILE A 90 -10.03 -0.72 -12.08
C ILE A 90 -9.33 -1.39 -13.25
N ARG A 91 -8.38 -2.29 -12.96
CA ARG A 91 -7.46 -2.81 -13.99
C ARG A 91 -7.94 -4.09 -14.66
N ALA A 92 -8.75 -4.88 -13.97
CA ALA A 92 -9.23 -6.17 -14.41
C ALA A 92 -10.61 -6.49 -13.82
N ALA A 93 -11.24 -7.58 -14.29
CA ALA A 93 -12.45 -8.09 -13.65
C ALA A 93 -12.17 -8.53 -12.20
N LEU A 94 -13.21 -8.53 -11.36
CA LEU A 94 -13.11 -9.09 -10.00
C LEU A 94 -12.64 -10.55 -10.11
N ARG A 95 -11.82 -11.03 -9.17
CA ARG A 95 -11.44 -12.45 -9.09
C ARG A 95 -11.92 -13.06 -7.80
N VAL A 96 -12.04 -14.38 -7.78
CA VAL A 96 -12.39 -15.16 -6.59
C VAL A 96 -11.31 -16.22 -6.35
N TRP A 97 -10.94 -16.39 -5.09
CA TRP A 97 -9.98 -17.40 -4.63
C TRP A 97 -10.59 -18.79 -4.74
N ASP A 98 -9.85 -19.73 -5.31
CA ASP A 98 -10.29 -21.13 -5.43
C ASP A 98 -9.60 -22.10 -4.44
N GLY A 99 -8.74 -21.57 -3.57
CA GLY A 99 -7.87 -22.34 -2.68
C GLY A 99 -6.42 -22.45 -3.18
N SER A 100 -6.13 -21.98 -4.40
CA SER A 100 -4.80 -22.04 -5.00
C SER A 100 -4.41 -20.84 -5.86
N ASP A 101 -5.34 -20.18 -6.55
CA ASP A 101 -5.09 -18.97 -7.34
C ASP A 101 -6.36 -18.08 -7.49
N PHE A 102 -6.24 -17.04 -8.32
CA PHE A 102 -7.30 -16.09 -8.68
C PHE A 102 -7.64 -16.11 -10.18
N ASP A 103 -7.51 -17.25 -10.87
CA ASP A 103 -7.76 -17.33 -12.32
C ASP A 103 -9.24 -17.17 -12.68
N ALA A 104 -10.16 -17.42 -11.74
CA ALA A 104 -11.60 -17.37 -11.97
C ALA A 104 -12.17 -15.94 -11.89
N ILE A 105 -12.99 -15.57 -12.89
CA ILE A 105 -13.87 -14.40 -12.82
C ILE A 105 -15.23 -14.88 -12.30
N PRO A 106 -15.72 -14.36 -11.14
CA PRO A 106 -17.00 -14.76 -10.56
C PRO A 106 -18.19 -14.07 -11.26
N GLU A 107 -19.43 -14.46 -10.92
CA GLU A 107 -20.63 -13.76 -11.40
C GLU A 107 -20.80 -12.39 -10.73
N GLU A 108 -20.34 -12.30 -9.48
CA GLU A 108 -20.28 -11.09 -8.66
C GLU A 108 -19.45 -9.99 -9.32
N ARG A 109 -19.84 -8.77 -9.00
CA ARG A 109 -19.14 -7.55 -9.40
C ARG A 109 -18.95 -6.72 -8.15
N LEU A 110 -17.88 -5.97 -8.07
CA LEU A 110 -17.68 -5.02 -6.98
C LEU A 110 -18.09 -3.63 -7.46
N ALA A 111 -18.97 -2.96 -6.71
CA ALA A 111 -19.32 -1.57 -6.92
C ALA A 111 -18.51 -0.67 -5.99
N ILE A 112 -17.85 0.33 -6.57
CA ILE A 112 -17.11 1.36 -5.83
C ILE A 112 -17.92 2.66 -5.85
N THR A 113 -18.27 3.18 -4.67
CA THR A 113 -18.97 4.46 -4.48
C THR A 113 -18.19 5.38 -3.55
N PHE A 114 -18.52 6.66 -3.59
CA PHE A 114 -18.07 7.61 -2.57
C PHE A 114 -19.24 8.46 -2.08
N SER A 115 -19.51 8.34 -0.79
CA SER A 115 -20.57 9.05 -0.07
C SER A 115 -20.30 10.56 0.00
N SER A 116 -20.62 11.24 -1.10
CA SER A 116 -20.50 12.68 -1.31
C SER A 116 -21.82 13.29 -1.81
N PHE A 117 -21.87 14.61 -1.97
CA PHE A 117 -23.06 15.29 -2.48
C PHE A 117 -22.73 16.19 -3.69
N PRO A 118 -23.08 15.80 -4.93
CA PRO A 118 -23.73 14.54 -5.32
C PRO A 118 -22.81 13.31 -5.13
N PRO A 119 -23.37 12.09 -4.94
CA PRO A 119 -22.56 10.89 -4.78
C PRO A 119 -21.80 10.58 -6.07
N LEU A 120 -20.62 9.98 -5.92
CA LEU A 120 -19.83 9.46 -7.03
C LEU A 120 -20.00 7.94 -7.12
N GLY A 121 -20.07 7.43 -8.35
CA GLY A 121 -20.33 6.02 -8.63
C GLY A 121 -21.82 5.66 -8.73
N PRO A 122 -22.16 4.36 -8.76
CA PRO A 122 -21.23 3.23 -8.66
C PRO A 122 -20.37 3.06 -9.91
N VAL A 123 -19.08 2.74 -9.71
CA VAL A 123 -18.21 2.20 -10.76
C VAL A 123 -18.07 0.71 -10.48
N LEU A 124 -18.48 -0.12 -11.44
CA LEU A 124 -18.40 -1.57 -11.31
C LEU A 124 -17.05 -2.06 -11.87
N THR A 125 -16.41 -3.02 -11.19
CA THR A 125 -15.38 -3.89 -11.83
C THR A 125 -15.92 -4.41 -13.15
N PRO A 126 -15.18 -4.67 -14.23
CA PRO A 126 -15.72 -5.18 -15.50
C PRO A 126 -16.08 -6.68 -15.45
N VAL A 127 -16.78 -7.18 -16.48
CA VAL A 127 -17.08 -8.63 -16.67
C VAL A 127 -15.96 -9.42 -17.37
N ASN A 128 -15.06 -8.71 -18.04
CA ASN A 128 -13.87 -9.28 -18.68
C ASN A 128 -12.68 -8.40 -18.29
N ASP A 129 -11.47 -8.88 -18.52
CA ASP A 129 -10.28 -8.06 -18.28
C ASP A 129 -10.22 -6.87 -19.22
N GLU A 130 -10.55 -5.71 -18.67
CA GLU A 130 -10.42 -4.41 -19.31
C GLU A 130 -10.22 -3.34 -18.24
N VAL A 131 -9.57 -2.25 -18.60
CA VAL A 131 -9.41 -1.12 -17.68
C VAL A 131 -10.71 -0.30 -17.67
N VAL A 132 -11.27 -0.08 -16.48
CA VAL A 132 -12.42 0.79 -16.26
C VAL A 132 -11.98 2.01 -15.46
N GLN A 133 -12.10 3.19 -16.06
CA GLN A 133 -11.82 4.45 -15.38
C GLN A 133 -12.83 4.71 -14.26
N GLY A 134 -12.34 4.93 -13.04
CA GLY A 134 -13.13 5.34 -11.89
C GLY A 134 -13.45 6.84 -11.88
N PHE A 135 -13.81 7.34 -10.70
CA PHE A 135 -13.93 8.78 -10.44
C PHE A 135 -12.68 9.31 -9.71
N SER A 136 -12.59 10.63 -9.58
CA SER A 136 -11.55 11.30 -8.81
C SER A 136 -12.14 12.20 -7.73
N ILE A 137 -11.47 12.30 -6.59
CA ILE A 137 -11.84 13.16 -5.46
C ILE A 137 -10.75 14.22 -5.28
N GLN A 138 -11.18 15.45 -4.99
CA GLN A 138 -10.30 16.60 -4.85
C GLN A 138 -9.38 16.47 -3.63
N VAL A 139 -8.10 16.80 -3.80
CA VAL A 139 -7.11 16.91 -2.72
C VAL A 139 -7.48 18.07 -1.79
N LEU A 140 -7.36 17.86 -0.47
CA LEU A 140 -7.68 18.87 0.54
C LEU A 140 -6.72 20.05 0.50
N ALA A 141 -7.12 21.16 1.12
CA ALA A 141 -6.39 22.43 1.03
C ALA A 141 -4.98 22.38 1.63
N ASP A 142 -4.74 21.45 2.55
CA ASP A 142 -3.44 21.19 3.18
C ASP A 142 -2.61 20.13 2.44
N GLY A 143 -3.11 19.59 1.33
CA GLY A 143 -2.44 18.58 0.51
C GLY A 143 -2.66 17.13 0.97
N THR A 144 -3.51 16.91 1.98
CA THR A 144 -3.94 15.55 2.37
C THR A 144 -4.98 14.98 1.40
N TRP A 145 -5.02 13.66 1.29
CA TRP A 145 -6.08 12.91 0.62
C TRP A 145 -6.51 11.76 1.52
N HIS A 146 -7.55 12.02 2.33
CA HIS A 146 -8.08 11.07 3.30
C HIS A 146 -9.53 10.71 2.96
N HIS A 147 -9.74 9.54 2.38
CA HIS A 147 -11.06 9.11 1.95
C HIS A 147 -11.27 7.63 2.13
N HIS A 148 -12.48 7.27 2.58
CA HIS A 148 -12.96 5.90 2.58
C HIS A 148 -13.93 5.74 1.41
N LEU A 149 -13.55 4.92 0.44
CA LEU A 149 -14.44 4.50 -0.65
C LEU A 149 -15.33 3.37 -0.13
N GLU A 150 -16.57 3.31 -0.58
CA GLU A 150 -17.48 2.22 -0.26
C GLU A 150 -17.37 1.12 -1.31
N TYR A 151 -17.15 -0.10 -0.87
CA TYR A 151 -17.09 -1.31 -1.68
C TYR A 151 -18.31 -2.17 -1.39
N THR A 152 -19.14 -2.41 -2.41
CA THR A 152 -20.32 -3.27 -2.30
C THR A 152 -20.17 -4.48 -3.23
N LEU A 153 -20.21 -5.69 -2.66
CA LEU A 153 -20.28 -6.92 -3.44
C LEU A 153 -21.70 -7.09 -3.99
N MET A 154 -21.83 -7.04 -5.31
CA MET A 154 -23.11 -7.13 -6.00
C MET A 154 -23.60 -8.59 -6.06
N PRO A 155 -24.93 -8.83 -6.15
CA PRO A 155 -25.47 -10.19 -6.26
C PRO A 155 -24.78 -11.04 -7.34
N PRO A 156 -24.57 -12.35 -7.09
CA PRO A 156 -25.18 -13.13 -6.00
C PRO A 156 -24.61 -12.88 -4.59
N ALA A 157 -23.43 -12.27 -4.48
CA ALA A 157 -22.75 -11.98 -3.20
C ALA A 157 -22.57 -13.24 -2.33
N ASP A 158 -22.17 -14.34 -2.96
CA ASP A 158 -21.94 -15.60 -2.27
C ASP A 158 -20.72 -15.48 -1.32
N PRO A 159 -20.57 -16.38 -0.34
CA PRO A 159 -19.36 -16.45 0.46
C PRO A 159 -18.12 -16.75 -0.40
N GLY A 160 -17.02 -16.04 -0.18
CA GLY A 160 -15.77 -16.20 -0.92
C GLY A 160 -14.69 -15.19 -0.51
N VAL A 161 -13.46 -15.39 -1.01
CA VAL A 161 -12.39 -14.38 -0.93
C VAL A 161 -12.22 -13.77 -2.32
N TYR A 162 -12.33 -12.46 -2.43
CA TYR A 162 -12.38 -11.72 -3.69
C TYR A 162 -11.19 -10.79 -3.84
N LEU A 163 -10.68 -10.66 -5.06
CA LEU A 163 -9.51 -9.81 -5.37
C LEU A 163 -9.90 -8.69 -6.32
N LEU A 164 -9.64 -7.46 -5.89
CA LEU A 164 -9.76 -6.24 -6.68
C LEU A 164 -8.35 -5.74 -7.05
N GLU A 165 -8.13 -5.43 -8.33
CA GLU A 165 -6.90 -4.77 -8.81
C GLU A 165 -7.18 -3.32 -9.21
N LEU A 166 -6.42 -2.40 -8.62
CA LEU A 166 -6.55 -0.96 -8.82
C LEU A 166 -5.21 -0.33 -9.22
N GLU A 167 -5.30 0.85 -9.81
CA GLU A 167 -4.20 1.80 -10.02
C GLU A 167 -4.70 3.19 -9.65
N LEU A 168 -3.92 3.96 -8.89
CA LEU A 168 -4.24 5.35 -8.58
C LEU A 168 -3.66 6.28 -9.64
N PHE A 169 -4.40 7.32 -10.00
CA PHE A 169 -3.94 8.38 -10.88
C PHE A 169 -4.14 9.75 -10.23
N SER A 170 -3.37 10.73 -10.68
CA SER A 170 -3.54 12.13 -10.29
C SER A 170 -3.88 13.01 -11.49
N THR A 171 -4.65 14.07 -11.27
CA THR A 171 -4.81 15.14 -12.26
C THR A 171 -3.62 16.12 -12.29
N ASP A 172 -2.68 15.99 -11.36
CA ASP A 172 -1.40 16.70 -11.42
C ASP A 172 -0.52 16.08 -12.51
N PRO A 173 -0.22 16.80 -13.61
CA PRO A 173 0.59 16.25 -14.70
C PRO A 173 2.05 15.98 -14.31
N GLY A 174 2.49 16.45 -13.14
CA GLY A 174 3.81 16.15 -12.57
C GLY A 174 3.86 14.84 -11.79
N LEU A 175 2.74 14.13 -11.64
CA LEU A 175 2.70 12.83 -10.97
C LEU A 175 2.39 11.70 -11.95
N MET A 176 3.13 10.61 -11.82
CA MET A 176 2.87 9.34 -12.46
C MET A 176 1.87 8.54 -11.63
N ASP A 177 1.03 7.78 -12.33
CA ASP A 177 0.11 6.81 -11.75
C ASP A 177 0.84 5.80 -10.85
N SER A 178 0.16 5.21 -9.88
CA SER A 178 0.76 4.21 -9.01
C SER A 178 1.15 2.95 -9.77
N ALA A 179 1.95 2.08 -9.14
CA ALA A 179 1.94 0.69 -9.56
C ALA A 179 0.55 0.07 -9.31
N PRO A 180 0.17 -1.02 -9.99
CA PRO A 180 -1.01 -1.78 -9.62
C PRO A 180 -0.89 -2.26 -8.17
N PHE A 181 -2.00 -2.19 -7.45
CA PHE A 181 -2.15 -2.70 -6.09
C PHE A 181 -3.48 -3.44 -5.95
N TRP A 182 -3.59 -4.23 -4.90
CA TRP A 182 -4.65 -5.19 -4.71
C TRP A 182 -5.30 -5.06 -3.34
N ILE A 183 -6.62 -5.21 -3.32
CA ILE A 183 -7.39 -5.37 -2.08
C ILE A 183 -8.02 -6.76 -2.13
N VAL A 184 -7.74 -7.57 -1.12
CA VAL A 184 -8.29 -8.91 -0.92
C VAL A 184 -9.42 -8.82 0.10
N PHE A 185 -10.65 -8.99 -0.36
CA PHE A 185 -11.85 -8.92 0.47
C PHE A 185 -12.29 -10.32 0.89
N ASN A 186 -12.57 -10.52 2.17
CA ASN A 186 -13.18 -11.74 2.67
C ASN A 186 -14.70 -11.54 2.85
N LYS A 187 -15.47 -12.53 2.37
CA LYS A 187 -16.92 -12.64 2.54
C LYS A 187 -17.25 -13.97 3.21
N ASP A 188 -17.43 -13.93 4.52
CA ASP A 188 -17.86 -15.09 5.33
C ASP A 188 -16.98 -16.35 5.16
N GLN A 189 -15.68 -16.21 4.83
CA GLN A 189 -14.72 -17.33 4.82
C GLN A 189 -13.90 -17.37 6.10
N PRO A 190 -13.32 -18.54 6.45
CA PRO A 190 -12.30 -18.64 7.49
C PRO A 190 -11.11 -17.71 7.21
N GLU A 191 -10.61 -17.03 8.25
CA GLU A 191 -9.41 -16.15 8.19
C GLU A 191 -8.20 -16.82 7.53
N VAL A 192 -8.01 -18.12 7.73
CA VAL A 192 -6.89 -18.86 7.11
C VAL A 192 -6.96 -18.84 5.57
N ASP A 193 -8.16 -18.88 4.99
CA ASP A 193 -8.31 -18.85 3.54
C ASP A 193 -8.02 -17.43 3.00
N HIS A 194 -8.33 -16.40 3.80
CA HIS A 194 -8.01 -15.00 3.48
C HIS A 194 -6.51 -14.71 3.59
N ASP A 195 -5.87 -15.17 4.66
CA ASP A 195 -4.41 -15.07 4.86
C ASP A 195 -3.62 -15.79 3.76
N ASP A 196 -4.05 -17.00 3.38
CA ASP A 196 -3.45 -17.77 2.28
C ASP A 196 -3.60 -17.02 0.94
N ALA A 197 -4.77 -16.44 0.68
CA ALA A 197 -5.03 -15.65 -0.52
C ALA A 197 -4.19 -14.36 -0.57
N ILE A 198 -4.09 -13.62 0.53
CA ILE A 198 -3.22 -12.42 0.65
C ILE A 198 -1.76 -12.80 0.37
N THR A 199 -1.29 -13.89 0.98
CA THR A 199 0.08 -14.40 0.78
C THR A 199 0.31 -14.74 -0.69
N TRP A 200 -0.62 -15.42 -1.33
CA TRP A 200 -0.53 -15.74 -2.75
C TRP A 200 -0.43 -14.49 -3.63
N VAL A 201 -1.24 -13.47 -3.38
CA VAL A 201 -1.20 -12.20 -4.14
C VAL A 201 0.15 -11.51 -3.95
N ARG A 202 0.67 -11.48 -2.72
CA ARG A 202 2.00 -10.94 -2.42
C ARG A 202 3.09 -11.65 -3.21
N GLU A 203 3.04 -12.97 -3.30
CA GLU A 203 4.09 -13.76 -3.95
C GLU A 203 3.99 -13.80 -5.47
N ASN A 204 2.78 -13.71 -6.03
CA ASN A 204 2.54 -13.97 -7.46
C ASN A 204 2.23 -12.70 -8.28
N LEU A 205 1.60 -11.69 -7.67
CA LEU A 205 1.15 -10.48 -8.38
C LEU A 205 1.90 -9.22 -7.91
N ALA A 206 2.03 -9.07 -6.59
CA ALA A 206 2.65 -7.90 -5.98
C ALA A 206 4.14 -8.04 -5.70
N ALA A 207 4.70 -9.25 -5.87
CA ALA A 207 6.13 -9.46 -5.84
C ALA A 207 6.76 -8.42 -6.78
N PRO A 208 7.84 -7.73 -6.35
CA PRO A 208 8.53 -6.82 -7.24
C PRO A 208 8.74 -7.56 -8.55
N SER A 209 8.36 -6.96 -9.68
CA SER A 209 8.61 -7.55 -11.01
C SER A 209 10.10 -7.86 -11.19
N CYS A 210 10.93 -7.30 -10.32
CA CYS A 210 12.34 -7.54 -10.17
C CYS A 210 12.75 -7.54 -8.68
N PRO A 211 12.70 -8.66 -7.93
CA PRO A 211 13.20 -8.70 -6.54
C PRO A 211 14.70 -8.35 -6.45
N ALA A 212 15.39 -8.45 -7.58
CA ALA A 212 16.77 -8.05 -7.78
C ALA A 212 17.00 -6.53 -7.89
N ASP A 213 15.95 -5.73 -8.13
CA ASP A 213 15.97 -4.25 -8.08
C ASP A 213 15.71 -3.82 -6.62
N PHE A 214 16.69 -4.10 -5.78
CA PHE A 214 16.58 -3.94 -4.33
C PHE A 214 16.57 -2.47 -3.90
N ASN A 215 17.15 -1.57 -4.71
CA ASN A 215 17.12 -0.14 -4.41
C ASN A 215 15.90 0.59 -5.02
N GLY A 216 15.08 -0.12 -5.81
CA GLY A 216 13.86 0.40 -6.42
C GLY A 216 14.11 1.47 -7.48
N ASP A 217 15.30 1.50 -8.10
CA ASP A 217 15.65 2.50 -9.10
C ASP A 217 15.17 2.14 -10.53
N GLY A 218 14.51 1.00 -10.68
CA GLY A 218 14.00 0.48 -11.93
C GLY A 218 15.05 -0.24 -12.76
N SER A 219 16.24 -0.54 -12.22
CA SER A 219 17.34 -1.17 -12.94
C SER A 219 18.19 -2.10 -12.07
N VAL A 220 18.31 -3.37 -12.47
CA VAL A 220 19.20 -4.32 -11.79
C VAL A 220 20.67 -4.06 -12.15
N GLY A 221 21.42 -3.59 -11.17
CA GLY A 221 22.84 -3.27 -11.27
C GLY A 221 23.59 -3.44 -9.95
N SER A 222 24.80 -2.87 -9.88
CA SER A 222 25.60 -2.92 -8.65
C SER A 222 25.03 -2.06 -7.51
N GLY A 223 24.09 -1.16 -7.83
CA GLY A 223 23.33 -0.39 -6.85
C GLY A 223 22.55 -1.29 -5.89
N ASP A 224 21.87 -2.29 -6.45
CA ASP A 224 21.08 -3.28 -5.69
C ASP A 224 21.93 -4.10 -4.74
N ILE A 225 23.09 -4.57 -5.20
CA ILE A 225 24.02 -5.31 -4.34
C ILE A 225 24.43 -4.46 -3.15
N THR A 226 24.69 -3.18 -3.39
CA THR A 226 25.12 -2.26 -2.33
C THR A 226 23.99 -2.01 -1.33
N ALA A 227 22.77 -1.78 -1.82
CA ALA A 227 21.59 -1.58 -1.00
C ALA A 227 21.22 -2.84 -0.20
N TYR A 228 21.26 -4.01 -0.85
CA TYR A 228 20.99 -5.31 -0.22
C TYR A 228 21.97 -5.63 0.90
N LEU A 229 23.28 -5.48 0.65
CA LEU A 229 24.29 -5.73 1.68
C LEU A 229 24.16 -4.76 2.86
N ALA A 230 23.78 -3.51 2.61
CA ALA A 230 23.53 -2.54 3.67
C ALA A 230 22.33 -2.97 4.54
N ALA A 231 21.22 -3.40 3.92
CA ALA A 231 20.06 -3.94 4.64
C ALA A 231 20.41 -5.21 5.43
N TRP A 232 21.17 -6.14 4.84
CA TRP A 232 21.60 -7.37 5.49
C TRP A 232 22.48 -7.13 6.73
N PHE A 233 23.42 -6.19 6.66
CA PHE A 233 24.19 -5.80 7.85
C PHE A 233 23.33 -5.12 8.91
N ALA A 234 22.32 -4.34 8.51
CA ALA A 234 21.38 -3.71 9.45
C ALA A 234 20.51 -4.76 10.14
N ASP A 235 19.99 -5.74 9.41
CA ASP A 235 19.21 -6.86 9.94
C ASP A 235 20.01 -7.68 10.97
N LEU A 236 21.27 -8.01 10.66
CA LEU A 236 22.14 -8.71 11.61
C LEU A 236 22.43 -7.90 12.89
N ALA A 237 22.44 -6.56 12.78
CA ALA A 237 22.73 -5.67 13.90
C ALA A 237 21.48 -5.38 14.76
N ASN A 238 20.33 -5.24 14.11
CA ASN A 238 19.10 -4.69 14.70
C ASN A 238 17.98 -5.72 14.87
N GLY A 239 18.11 -6.90 14.27
CA GLY A 239 17.08 -7.95 14.30
C GLY A 239 15.87 -7.67 13.39
N THR A 240 16.02 -6.80 12.39
CA THR A 240 15.03 -6.59 11.32
C THR A 240 15.13 -7.70 10.26
N THR A 241 14.18 -7.76 9.32
CA THR A 241 14.08 -8.84 8.32
C THR A 241 13.95 -8.32 6.88
N LEU A 242 14.42 -7.11 6.60
CA LEU A 242 14.29 -6.46 5.29
C LEU A 242 15.06 -7.17 4.18
N SER A 243 16.12 -7.88 4.53
CA SER A 243 16.98 -8.66 3.62
C SER A 243 16.67 -10.16 3.63
N ASN A 244 15.57 -10.60 4.26
CA ASN A 244 15.12 -11.99 4.20
C ASN A 244 14.67 -12.32 2.76
N PHE A 245 15.59 -12.85 1.97
CA PHE A 245 15.38 -13.02 0.54
C PHE A 245 14.95 -14.45 0.19
N ASP A 246 15.27 -15.43 1.04
CA ASP A 246 14.89 -16.82 0.81
C ASP A 246 13.58 -17.23 1.52
N GLY A 247 12.96 -16.28 2.24
CA GLY A 247 11.70 -16.47 2.96
C GLY A 247 11.84 -17.20 4.30
N ASN A 248 13.05 -17.56 4.71
CA ASN A 248 13.30 -18.20 6.00
C ASN A 248 13.37 -17.14 7.12
N PRO A 249 12.72 -17.35 8.29
CA PRO A 249 12.77 -16.39 9.39
C PRO A 249 14.17 -16.09 9.96
N ALA A 250 15.22 -16.81 9.53
CA ALA A 250 16.59 -16.57 9.96
C ALA A 250 17.42 -15.84 8.90
N ILE A 251 17.93 -14.65 9.24
CA ILE A 251 18.87 -13.88 8.41
C ILE A 251 20.24 -14.54 8.41
N THR A 252 20.63 -15.12 7.28
CA THR A 252 21.88 -15.87 7.11
C THR A 252 22.55 -15.57 5.76
N SER A 253 23.63 -16.27 5.45
CA SER A 253 24.23 -16.21 4.11
C SER A 253 23.37 -16.89 3.03
N ALA A 254 22.30 -17.62 3.42
CA ALA A 254 21.37 -18.21 2.48
C ALA A 254 20.58 -17.11 1.74
N ASP A 255 20.16 -16.06 2.44
CA ASP A 255 19.54 -14.87 1.86
C ASP A 255 20.45 -14.22 0.81
N ILE A 256 21.74 -14.02 1.13
CA ILE A 256 22.71 -13.47 0.16
C ILE A 256 22.76 -14.34 -1.10
N THR A 257 22.72 -15.66 -0.94
CA THR A 257 22.79 -16.60 -2.06
C THR A 257 21.53 -16.52 -2.91
N ALA A 258 20.35 -16.42 -2.28
CA ALA A 258 19.07 -16.26 -2.96
C ALA A 258 18.98 -14.91 -3.70
N PHE A 259 19.40 -13.81 -3.06
CA PHE A 259 19.48 -12.49 -3.67
C PHE A 259 20.40 -12.49 -4.87
N LEU A 260 21.63 -13.00 -4.74
CA LEU A 260 22.57 -13.06 -5.85
C LEU A 260 22.05 -13.94 -6.99
N ALA A 261 21.35 -15.04 -6.70
CA ALA A 261 20.73 -15.87 -7.75
C ALA A 261 19.68 -15.10 -8.54
N ALA A 262 18.79 -14.36 -7.86
CA ALA A 262 17.81 -13.48 -8.51
C ALA A 262 18.48 -12.34 -9.28
N TRP A 263 19.52 -11.72 -8.70
CA TRP A 263 20.30 -10.65 -9.32
C TRP A 263 20.98 -11.11 -10.60
N PHE A 264 21.69 -12.26 -10.57
CA PHE A 264 22.31 -12.85 -11.76
C PHE A 264 21.27 -13.23 -12.83
N GLY A 265 20.09 -13.69 -12.42
CA GLY A 265 18.98 -13.99 -13.31
C GLY A 265 18.39 -12.76 -14.02
N SER A 266 18.64 -11.56 -13.48
CA SER A 266 18.00 -10.30 -13.89
C SER A 266 19.01 -9.25 -14.40
N ILE A 267 20.29 -9.63 -14.60
CA ILE A 267 21.31 -8.71 -15.12
C ILE A 267 20.94 -8.25 -16.54
N GLY A 268 20.78 -6.93 -16.71
CA GLY A 268 20.38 -6.33 -17.98
C GLY A 268 18.90 -5.93 -18.04
N GLY A 269 18.18 -6.10 -16.94
CA GLY A 269 16.80 -5.69 -16.74
C GLY A 269 15.91 -6.85 -16.33
N CYS A 270 14.83 -6.50 -15.65
CA CYS A 270 13.55 -7.15 -15.85
C CYS A 270 12.85 -6.43 -17.04
#